data_AF-A0A962XYN8-F1
#
_entry.id   AF-A0A962XYN8-F1
#
_cell.length_a   1.000
_cell.length_b   1.000
_cell.length_c   1.000
_cell.angle_alpha   90.00
_cell.angle_beta   90.00
_cell.angle_gamma   90.00
#
_symmetry.space_group_name_H-M   'P 1'
#
loop_
_entity.id
_entity.type
_entity.pdbx_description
1 polymer ?
#
loop_
_entity_poly.entity_id
_entity_poly.type
_entity_poly.pdbx_seq_one_letter_code
_entity_poly.pdbx_strand_id
1 'polypeptide(L)'
;MFQDGGWAALTACRFHQTRSALAPHEAVIMAAFARCPPATLAEASTRIAELTGIERSPAQVGKVLKQFGLRRRKTGAIPGPAPTDARRAEQATFEAAALAPRLREAQAGQRAVFFWTPPTSSMVCS
;
A
#
# COMPACT_ATOMS: atom_id res chain seq x y z
N MET A 1 19.60 -18.14 49.69
CA MET A 1 18.88 -17.30 48.71
C MET A 1 19.18 -17.72 47.25
N PHE A 2 19.11 -19.02 46.91
CA PHE A 2 19.33 -19.52 45.52
C PHE A 2 18.48 -20.76 45.19
N GLN A 3 17.36 -20.99 45.88
CA GLN A 3 16.57 -22.24 45.75
C GLN A 3 15.33 -22.11 44.85
N ASP A 4 14.88 -20.90 44.50
CA ASP A 4 13.53 -20.71 43.96
C ASP A 4 13.42 -20.70 42.42
N GLY A 5 14.34 -21.34 41.68
CA GLY A 5 14.25 -21.33 40.21
C GLY A 5 15.03 -22.38 39.42
N GLY A 6 16.00 -23.05 40.02
CA GLY A 6 16.78 -24.12 39.39
C GLY A 6 17.36 -23.76 38.00
N TRP A 7 17.68 -24.78 37.22
CA TRP A 7 18.21 -24.63 35.84
C TRP A 7 17.20 -23.94 34.89
N ALA A 8 15.91 -24.16 35.11
CA ALA A 8 14.83 -23.60 34.30
C ALA A 8 14.76 -22.05 34.37
N ALA A 9 15.05 -21.46 35.53
CA ALA A 9 15.11 -20.00 35.66
C ALA A 9 16.32 -19.38 34.94
N LEU A 10 17.43 -20.12 34.81
CA LEU A 10 18.62 -19.67 34.07
C LEU A 10 18.39 -19.71 32.55
N THR A 11 17.55 -20.62 32.07
CA THR A 11 17.17 -20.72 30.65
C THR A 11 15.92 -19.92 30.29
N ALA A 12 15.22 -19.36 31.28
CA ALA A 12 14.05 -18.52 31.06
C ALA A 12 14.44 -17.16 30.48
N CYS A 13 14.56 -17.10 29.16
CA CYS A 13 14.72 -15.84 28.44
C CYS A 13 13.38 -15.08 28.42
N ARG A 14 13.10 -14.33 29.50
CA ARG A 14 11.94 -13.44 29.59
C ARG A 14 12.21 -12.16 28.78
N PHE A 15 12.11 -12.25 27.46
CA PHE A 15 12.11 -11.06 26.62
C PHE A 15 10.86 -10.25 26.90
N HIS A 16 11.04 -9.01 27.37
CA HIS A 16 9.95 -8.09 27.61
C HIS A 16 9.30 -7.71 26.27
N GLN A 17 8.15 -8.29 25.95
CA GLN A 17 7.35 -7.89 24.80
C GLN A 17 6.42 -6.75 25.23
N THR A 18 6.86 -5.51 25.04
CA THR A 18 6.05 -4.34 25.34
C THR A 18 4.83 -4.33 24.42
N ARG A 19 3.66 -4.71 24.95
CA ARG A 19 2.40 -4.62 24.21
C ARG A 19 2.06 -3.14 24.06
N SER A 20 1.97 -2.67 22.81
CA SER A 20 1.70 -1.25 22.55
C SER A 20 0.28 -0.89 22.99
N ALA A 21 0.04 0.38 23.33
CA ALA A 21 -1.29 0.89 23.63
C ALA A 21 -2.27 0.77 22.43
N LEU A 22 -1.74 0.51 21.24
CA LEU A 22 -2.52 0.28 20.02
C LEU A 22 -3.00 -1.17 19.88
N ALA A 23 -2.52 -2.11 20.69
CA ALA A 23 -2.88 -3.52 20.60
C ALA A 23 -4.39 -3.79 20.75
N PRO A 24 -5.16 -3.08 21.60
CA PRO A 24 -6.62 -3.25 21.65
C PRO A 24 -7.33 -2.81 20.37
N HIS A 25 -6.71 -1.95 19.56
CA HIS A 25 -7.29 -1.38 18.34
C HIS A 25 -6.81 -2.09 17.07
N GLU A 26 -6.10 -3.22 17.19
CA GLU A 26 -5.52 -3.96 16.06
C GLU A 26 -6.55 -4.27 14.97
N ALA A 27 -7.70 -4.83 15.35
CA ALA A 27 -8.75 -5.20 14.39
C ALA A 27 -9.28 -4.00 13.59
N VAL A 28 -9.45 -2.85 14.24
CA VAL A 28 -9.93 -1.61 13.61
C VAL A 28 -8.89 -1.06 12.65
N ILE A 29 -7.63 -1.03 13.06
CA ILE A 29 -6.50 -0.54 12.23
C ILE A 29 -6.32 -1.44 11.00
N MET A 30 -6.38 -2.76 11.18
CA MET A 30 -6.28 -3.72 10.08
C MET A 30 -7.41 -3.56 9.07
N ALA A 31 -8.66 -3.43 9.53
CA ALA A 31 -9.81 -3.22 8.65
C ALA A 31 -9.70 -1.92 7.85
N ALA A 32 -9.27 -0.83 8.50
CA ALA A 32 -9.08 0.45 7.84
C ALA A 32 -7.99 0.40 6.77
N PHE A 33 -6.84 -0.22 7.08
CA PHE A 33 -5.69 -0.28 6.18
C PHE A 33 -5.83 -1.32 5.08
N ALA A 34 -6.67 -2.35 5.27
CA ALA A 34 -7.04 -3.29 4.21
C ALA A 34 -7.85 -2.60 3.11
N ARG A 35 -8.75 -1.68 3.47
CA ARG A 35 -9.57 -0.91 2.52
C ARG A 35 -8.76 0.16 1.81
N CYS A 36 -7.98 0.94 2.56
CA CYS A 36 -7.18 2.04 2.02
C CYS A 36 -5.75 1.98 2.58
N PRO A 37 -4.81 1.30 1.88
CA PRO A 37 -3.44 1.20 2.36
C PRO A 37 -2.78 2.60 2.40
N PRO A 38 -2.14 3.00 3.50
CA PRO A 38 -1.39 4.25 3.55
C PRO A 38 -0.14 4.17 2.68
N ALA A 39 0.19 5.27 1.99
CA ALA A 39 1.37 5.34 1.13
C ALA A 39 2.66 5.54 1.94
N THR A 40 2.57 6.24 3.07
CA THR A 40 3.71 6.56 3.95
C THR A 40 3.43 6.26 5.42
N LEU A 41 4.49 6.13 6.21
CA LEU A 41 4.36 5.93 7.67
C LEU A 41 3.82 7.18 8.37
N ALA A 42 4.09 8.38 7.85
CA ALA A 42 3.56 9.64 8.38
C ALA A 42 2.03 9.70 8.21
N GLU A 43 1.54 9.37 7.02
CA GLU A 43 0.11 9.23 6.76
C GLU A 43 -0.53 8.15 7.65
N ALA A 44 0.15 7.02 7.83
CA ALA A 44 -0.32 5.97 8.72
C ALA A 44 -0.43 6.46 10.18
N SER A 45 0.53 7.25 10.68
CA SER A 45 0.46 7.81 12.03
C SER A 45 -0.72 8.77 12.22
N THR A 46 -0.97 9.66 11.25
CA THR A 46 -2.10 10.60 11.31
C THR A 46 -3.43 9.85 11.31
N ARG A 47 -3.60 8.88 10.40
CA ARG A 47 -4.83 8.06 10.35
C ARG A 47 -5.06 7.25 11.62
N ILE A 48 -4.00 6.71 12.24
CA ILE A 48 -4.14 5.97 13.50
C ILE A 48 -4.54 6.92 14.63
N ALA A 49 -3.98 8.14 14.67
CA ALA A 49 -4.38 9.16 15.63
C ALA A 49 -5.86 9.56 15.46
N GLU A 50 -6.34 9.72 14.23
CA GLU A 50 -7.76 9.99 13.94
C GLU A 50 -8.68 8.84 14.37
N LEU A 51 -8.27 7.59 14.16
CA LEU A 51 -9.08 6.41 14.47
C LEU A 51 -9.11 6.05 15.97
N THR A 52 -8.00 6.27 16.67
CA THR A 52 -7.79 5.77 18.04
C THR A 52 -7.59 6.86 19.08
N GLY A 53 -7.35 8.10 18.66
CA GLY A 53 -6.99 9.22 19.54
C GLY A 53 -5.57 9.15 20.10
N ILE A 54 -4.76 8.15 19.72
CA ILE A 54 -3.43 7.93 20.26
C ILE A 54 -2.38 8.39 19.25
N GLU A 55 -1.59 9.40 19.61
CA GLU A 55 -0.46 9.83 18.81
C GLU A 55 0.80 9.01 19.08
N ARG A 56 1.49 8.60 18.01
CA ARG A 56 2.75 7.85 18.05
C ARG A 56 3.67 8.28 16.92
N SER A 57 4.98 8.16 17.14
CA SER A 57 5.95 8.49 16.10
C SER A 57 5.87 7.51 14.92
N PRO A 58 6.16 7.95 13.68
CA PRO A 58 6.08 7.10 12.49
C PRO A 58 6.93 5.82 12.59
N ALA A 59 8.08 5.89 13.25
CA ALA A 59 8.95 4.73 13.49
C ALA A 59 8.32 3.71 14.44
N GLN A 60 7.61 4.17 15.49
CA GLN A 60 6.88 3.28 16.40
C GLN A 60 5.67 2.67 15.70
N VAL A 61 4.93 3.46 14.91
CA VAL A 61 3.83 2.96 14.08
C VAL A 61 4.32 1.87 13.13
N GLY A 62 5.46 2.05 12.46
CA GLY A 62 6.06 1.01 11.62
C GLY A 62 6.34 -0.30 12.35
N LYS A 63 6.84 -0.25 13.60
CA LYS A 63 7.05 -1.44 14.44
C LYS A 63 5.73 -2.12 14.80
N VAL A 64 4.72 -1.34 15.18
CA VAL A 64 3.38 -1.85 15.53
C VAL A 64 2.70 -2.50 14.34
N LEU A 65 2.73 -1.87 13.16
CA LEU A 65 2.17 -2.45 11.94
C LEU A 65 2.85 -3.77 11.56
N LYS A 66 4.17 -3.85 11.77
CA LYS A 66 4.92 -5.10 11.58
C LYS A 66 4.51 -6.18 12.61
N GLN A 67 4.22 -5.80 13.85
CA GLN A 67 3.68 -6.71 14.88
C GLN A 67 2.29 -7.23 14.51
N PHE A 68 1.43 -6.38 13.93
CA PHE A 68 0.10 -6.77 13.39
C PHE A 68 0.19 -7.59 12.09
N GLY A 69 1.40 -7.95 11.62
CA GLY A 69 1.59 -8.76 10.42
C GLY A 69 1.39 -8.02 9.09
N LEU A 70 1.20 -6.70 9.11
CA LEU A 70 1.06 -5.90 7.90
C LEU A 70 2.41 -5.75 7.19
N ARG A 71 2.42 -5.98 5.87
CA ARG A 71 3.62 -5.85 5.03
C ARG A 71 3.46 -4.67 4.07
N ARG A 72 4.55 -3.92 3.88
CA ARG A 72 4.63 -2.87 2.85
C ARG A 72 4.50 -3.53 1.48
N ARG A 73 3.48 -3.16 0.71
CA ARG A 73 3.36 -3.57 -0.69
C ARG A 73 4.22 -2.66 -1.55
N LYS A 74 5.04 -3.25 -2.42
CA LYS A 74 5.76 -2.51 -3.45
C LYS A 74 4.76 -2.16 -4.55
N THR A 75 4.15 -0.99 -4.47
CA THR A 75 3.43 -0.42 -5.60
C THR A 75 4.46 -0.10 -6.67
N GLY A 76 4.31 -0.66 -7.87
CA GLY A 76 5.13 -0.26 -9.00
C GLY A 76 4.94 1.24 -9.24
N ALA A 77 6.03 1.98 -9.36
CA ALA A 77 5.94 3.35 -9.84
C ALA A 77 5.48 3.27 -11.31
N ILE A 78 4.43 4.01 -11.68
CA ILE A 78 4.11 4.22 -13.09
C ILE A 78 5.31 4.96 -13.67
N PRO A 79 6.03 4.39 -14.65
CA PRO A 79 7.19 5.06 -15.21
C PRO A 79 6.72 6.33 -15.94
N GLY A 80 7.25 7.49 -15.52
CA GLY A 80 6.98 8.79 -16.13
C GLY A 80 6.68 9.89 -15.10
N PRO A 81 6.82 11.17 -15.48
CA PRO A 81 6.37 12.27 -14.64
C PRO A 81 4.85 12.19 -14.44
N ALA A 82 4.37 12.60 -13.27
CA ALA A 82 2.94 12.77 -13.06
C ALA A 82 2.36 13.66 -14.18
N PRO A 83 1.22 13.30 -14.79
CA PRO A 83 0.65 14.12 -15.85
C PRO A 83 0.33 15.51 -15.30
N THR A 84 0.83 16.53 -15.97
CA THR A 84 0.48 17.93 -15.70
C THR A 84 -0.98 18.19 -16.11
N ASP A 85 -1.59 19.23 -15.59
CA ASP A 85 -2.99 19.55 -15.92
C ASP A 85 -3.17 19.86 -17.42
N ALA A 86 -2.17 20.51 -18.04
CA ALA A 86 -2.13 20.70 -19.48
C ALA A 86 -2.16 19.36 -20.24
N ARG A 87 -1.34 18.39 -19.80
CA ARG A 87 -1.28 17.06 -20.43
C ARG A 87 -2.57 16.27 -20.23
N ARG A 88 -3.25 16.44 -19.09
CA ARG A 88 -4.60 15.89 -18.86
C ARG A 88 -5.63 16.50 -19.82
N ALA A 89 -5.58 17.81 -20.05
CA ALA A 89 -6.48 18.48 -20.99
C ALA A 89 -6.24 18.05 -22.45
N GLU A 90 -4.98 17.92 -22.86
CA GLU A 90 -4.62 17.37 -24.17
C GLU A 90 -5.13 15.93 -24.35
N GLN A 91 -4.95 15.08 -23.33
CA GLN A 91 -5.47 13.71 -23.34
C GLN A 91 -7.00 13.69 -23.47
N ALA A 92 -7.71 14.53 -22.70
CA ALA A 92 -9.18 14.61 -22.75
C ALA A 92 -9.70 15.09 -24.11
N THR A 93 -9.03 16.08 -24.72
CA THR A 93 -9.41 16.54 -26.08
C THR A 93 -9.15 15.46 -27.12
N PHE A 94 -8.04 14.73 -27.05
CA PHE A 94 -7.76 13.60 -27.93
C PHE A 94 -8.80 12.47 -27.79
N GLU A 95 -9.17 12.13 -26.54
CA GLU A 95 -10.17 11.10 -26.27
C GLU A 95 -11.53 11.46 -26.86
N ALA A 96 -11.99 12.70 -26.67
CA ALA A 96 -13.27 13.17 -27.16
C ALA A 96 -13.30 13.38 -28.69
N ALA A 97 -12.29 14.05 -29.24
CA ALA A 97 -12.30 14.48 -30.64
C ALA A 97 -11.81 13.41 -31.62
N ALA A 98 -10.84 12.58 -31.22
CA ALA A 98 -10.19 11.64 -32.12
C ALA A 98 -10.49 10.18 -31.77
N LEU A 99 -10.36 9.77 -30.50
CA LEU A 99 -10.43 8.34 -30.14
C LEU A 99 -11.87 7.81 -30.15
N ALA A 100 -12.80 8.48 -29.47
CA ALA A 100 -14.20 8.05 -29.37
C ALA A 100 -14.89 7.84 -30.72
N PRO A 101 -14.82 8.75 -31.72
CA PRO A 101 -15.45 8.50 -33.02
C PRO A 101 -14.82 7.31 -33.76
N ARG A 102 -13.48 7.16 -33.70
CA ARG A 102 -12.78 6.03 -34.32
C ARG A 102 -13.17 4.68 -33.73
N LEU A 103 -13.43 4.63 -32.43
CA LEU A 103 -13.93 3.43 -31.76
C LEU A 103 -15.36 3.10 -32.19
N ARG A 104 -16.23 4.10 -32.41
CA ARG A 104 -17.58 3.87 -32.94
C ARG A 104 -17.56 3.37 -34.38
N GLU A 105 -16.74 3.95 -35.25
CA GLU A 105 -16.51 3.47 -36.62
C GLU A 105 -16.01 2.02 -36.62
N ALA A 106 -15.12 1.68 -35.69
CA ALA A 106 -14.61 0.32 -35.55
C ALA A 106 -15.67 -0.66 -35.05
N GLN A 107 -16.52 -0.26 -34.11
CA GLN A 107 -17.68 -1.04 -33.67
C GLN A 107 -18.68 -1.28 -34.81
N ALA A 108 -18.86 -0.29 -35.69
CA ALA A 108 -19.67 -0.41 -36.90
C ALA A 108 -19.00 -1.20 -38.03
N GLY A 109 -17.78 -1.72 -37.83
CA GLY A 109 -17.03 -2.50 -38.80
C GLY A 109 -16.43 -1.69 -39.95
N GLN A 110 -16.52 -0.35 -39.91
CA GLN A 110 -16.03 0.55 -40.96
C GLN A 110 -14.52 0.80 -40.87
N ARG A 111 -13.91 0.46 -39.73
CA ARG A 111 -12.50 0.73 -39.44
C ARG A 111 -11.87 -0.35 -38.57
N ALA A 112 -10.61 -0.69 -38.84
CA ALA A 112 -9.82 -1.50 -37.93
C ALA A 112 -9.06 -0.60 -36.93
N VAL A 113 -9.16 -0.90 -35.63
CA VAL A 113 -8.38 -0.25 -34.56
C VAL A 113 -7.44 -1.28 -33.96
N PHE A 114 -6.15 -0.96 -33.94
CA PHE A 114 -5.11 -1.84 -33.41
C PHE A 114 -4.52 -1.24 -32.15
N PHE A 115 -4.65 -1.95 -31.03
CA PHE A 115 -4.00 -1.59 -29.78
C PHE A 115 -2.63 -2.27 -29.72
N TRP A 116 -1.57 -1.47 -29.84
CA TRP A 116 -0.22 -1.97 -29.69
C TRP A 116 0.18 -1.99 -28.21
N THR A 117 0.39 -3.18 -27.67
CA THR A 117 1.10 -3.37 -26.40
C THR A 117 2.51 -3.86 -26.70
N PRO A 118 3.57 -3.13 -26.32
CA PRO A 118 4.91 -3.67 -26.42
C PRO A 118 5.04 -4.89 -25.51
N PRO A 119 5.81 -5.93 -25.89
CA PRO A 119 6.09 -7.05 -25.00
C PRO A 119 6.80 -6.51 -23.74
N THR A 120 6.17 -6.66 -22.58
CA THR A 120 6.80 -6.32 -21.31
C THR A 120 7.88 -7.35 -21.00
N SER A 121 9.12 -6.90 -20.77
CA SER A 121 10.34 -7.70 -20.51
C SER A 121 10.29 -8.65 -19.28
N SER A 122 9.12 -8.90 -18.71
CA SER A 122 8.96 -9.78 -17.52
C SER A 122 8.71 -11.24 -17.86
N MET A 123 8.95 -11.68 -19.10
CA MET A 123 8.88 -13.09 -19.52
C MET A 123 10.27 -13.64 -19.90
N VAL A 124 11.25 -13.45 -19.00
CA VAL A 124 12.43 -14.34 -18.96
C VAL A 124 12.27 -15.21 -17.71
N CYS A 125 11.48 -16.28 -17.87
CA CYS A 125 11.56 -17.44 -16.98
C CYS A 125 12.57 -18.40 -17.61
N SER A 126 13.74 -18.48 -16.99
CA SER A 126 14.67 -19.61 -17.05
C SER A 126 15.27 -19.81 -15.67
#